data_AF-A0A356P6F7-F1
#
_entry.id   AF-A0A356P6F7-F1
#
_cell.length_a   1.000
_cell.length_b   1.000
_cell.length_c   1.000
_cell.angle_alpha   90.00
_cell.angle_beta   90.00
_cell.angle_gamma   90.00
#
_symmetry.space_group_name_H-M   'P 1'
#
loop_
_entity.id
_entity.type
_entity.pdbx_description
1 polymer ?
#
loop_
_entity_poly.entity_id
_entity_poly.type
_entity_poly.pdbx_seq_one_letter_code
_entity_poly.pdbx_strand_id
1 'polypeptide(L)'
;MADHAKLSASSSHKWLNCTPSVRLEESFENITSIFAEEGTAAHAMSEHKLRKILKIKTKKPKSKYDSEELEFYTDAYVGYACELIAEAKTRSSDSLALVEQRLDYSHYAPEGYGTGDLVIVSDSIL
;
A
#
# COMPACT_ATOMS: atom_id res chain seq x y z
N MET A 1 -10.25 1.78 14.43
CA MET A 1 -9.94 2.71 13.34
C MET A 1 -8.45 2.97 13.40
N ALA A 2 -7.73 2.89 12.27
CA ALA A 2 -6.33 3.27 12.24
C ALA A 2 -6.23 4.80 12.39
N ASP A 3 -5.33 5.28 13.25
CA ASP A 3 -5.08 6.72 13.39
C ASP A 3 -4.45 7.24 12.10
N HIS A 4 -5.22 7.93 11.25
CA HIS A 4 -4.66 8.57 10.08
C HIS A 4 -3.92 9.84 10.47
N ALA A 5 -2.69 10.00 10.00
CA ALA A 5 -1.96 11.26 10.14
C ALA A 5 -2.77 12.41 9.53
N LYS A 6 -2.81 13.56 10.20
CA LYS A 6 -3.52 14.75 9.72
C LYS A 6 -3.07 15.17 8.31
N LEU A 7 -1.77 15.05 8.05
CA LEU A 7 -1.15 15.27 6.73
C LEU A 7 -0.80 13.93 6.10
N SER A 8 -1.79 13.05 5.89
CA SER A 8 -1.54 11.70 5.38
C SER A 8 -0.96 11.69 3.96
N ALA A 9 -0.13 10.69 3.66
CA ALA A 9 0.53 10.55 2.36
C ALA A 9 -0.49 10.39 1.22
N SER A 10 -1.54 9.59 1.45
CA SER A 10 -2.59 9.34 0.47
C SER A 10 -3.46 10.57 0.18
N SER A 11 -3.50 11.55 1.08
CA SER A 11 -4.20 12.83 0.87
C SER A 11 -3.27 13.98 0.48
N SER A 12 -1.96 13.72 0.29
CA SER A 12 -0.95 14.75 0.01
C SER A 12 -1.27 15.66 -1.15
N HIS A 13 -1.79 15.10 -2.24
CA HIS A 13 -2.24 15.88 -3.37
C HIS A 13 -3.28 16.96 -2.98
N LYS A 14 -4.18 16.69 -2.02
CA LYS A 14 -5.16 17.68 -1.59
C LYS A 14 -4.50 18.81 -0.80
N TRP A 15 -3.74 18.46 0.23
CA TRP A 15 -3.23 19.44 1.19
C TRP A 15 -1.99 20.20 0.72
N LEU A 16 -1.26 19.67 -0.27
CA LEU A 16 -0.22 20.41 -1.00
C LEU A 16 -0.83 21.52 -1.86
N ASN A 17 -2.00 21.28 -2.46
CA ASN A 17 -2.68 22.26 -3.31
C ASN A 17 -3.57 23.22 -2.51
N CYS A 18 -4.21 22.75 -1.44
CA CYS A 18 -5.07 23.54 -0.57
C CYS A 18 -4.86 23.14 0.88
N THR A 19 -3.81 23.63 1.52
CA THR A 19 -3.47 23.27 2.90
C THR A 19 -4.61 23.48 3.91
N PRO A 20 -5.46 24.53 3.81
CA PRO A 20 -6.62 24.68 4.68
C PRO A 20 -7.68 23.58 4.53
N SER A 21 -7.71 22.83 3.42
CA SER A 21 -8.71 21.79 3.18
C SER A 21 -8.65 20.69 4.23
N VAL A 22 -7.47 20.39 4.78
CA VAL A 22 -7.29 19.39 5.84
C VAL A 22 -8.10 19.74 7.07
N ARG A 23 -8.06 21.00 7.51
CA ARG A 23 -8.83 21.46 8.67
C ARG A 23 -10.33 21.46 8.41
N LEU A 24 -10.72 21.71 7.16
CA LEU A 24 -12.12 21.63 6.77
C LEU A 24 -12.61 20.17 6.77
N GLU A 25 -11.81 19.23 6.24
CA GLU A 25 -12.12 17.80 6.23
C GLU A 25 -12.31 17.22 7.65
N GLU A 26 -11.62 17.75 8.67
CA GLU A 26 -11.83 17.36 10.09
C GLU A 26 -13.27 17.59 10.60
N SER A 27 -14.04 18.46 9.94
CA SER A 27 -15.45 18.72 10.29
C SER A 27 -16.46 17.76 9.65
N PHE A 28 -16.00 16.85 8.79
CA PHE A 28 -16.84 15.89 8.09
C PHE A 28 -16.54 14.45 8.53
N GLU A 29 -17.57 13.61 8.53
CA GLU A 29 -17.39 12.18 8.82
C GLU A 29 -16.65 11.49 7.66
N ASN A 30 -15.76 10.57 8.01
CA ASN A 30 -15.10 9.71 7.04
C ASN A 30 -16.05 8.59 6.62
N ILE A 31 -16.65 8.75 5.45
CA ILE A 31 -17.62 7.80 4.88
C ILE A 31 -16.89 6.85 3.94
N THR A 32 -17.01 5.55 4.20
CA THR A 32 -16.53 4.51 3.28
C THR A 32 -17.56 4.25 2.17
N SER A 33 -17.12 3.60 1.10
CA SER A 33 -17.99 3.11 0.03
C SER A 33 -17.74 1.63 -0.20
N ILE A 34 -18.66 0.95 -0.90
CA ILE A 34 -18.45 -0.44 -1.31
C ILE A 34 -17.15 -0.64 -2.11
N PHE A 35 -16.76 0.38 -2.88
CA PHE A 35 -15.52 0.35 -3.67
C PHE A 35 -14.27 0.52 -2.80
N ALA A 36 -14.33 1.35 -1.76
CA ALA A 36 -13.24 1.50 -0.81
C ALA A 36 -13.05 0.21 0.03
N GLU A 37 -14.15 -0.44 0.40
CA GLU A 37 -14.13 -1.72 1.10
C GLU A 37 -13.60 -2.85 0.20
N GLU A 38 -14.02 -2.91 -1.06
CA GLU A 38 -13.48 -3.86 -2.05
C GLU A 38 -11.99 -3.64 -2.28
N GLY A 39 -11.56 -2.38 -2.46
CA GLY A 39 -10.14 -2.04 -2.57
C GLY A 39 -9.34 -2.50 -1.36
N THR A 40 -9.86 -2.33 -0.15
CA THR A 40 -9.22 -2.84 1.08
C THR A 40 -9.06 -4.37 1.04
N ALA A 41 -10.06 -5.10 0.54
CA ALA A 41 -9.96 -6.55 0.36
C ALA A 41 -8.92 -6.94 -0.71
N ALA A 42 -8.86 -6.18 -1.80
CA ALA A 42 -7.88 -6.35 -2.86
C ALA A 42 -6.44 -6.18 -2.33
N HIS A 43 -6.15 -5.11 -1.59
CA HIS A 43 -4.82 -4.90 -0.96
C HIS A 43 -4.46 -6.06 -0.02
N ALA A 44 -5.37 -6.48 0.86
CA ALA A 44 -5.11 -7.59 1.78
C ALA A 44 -4.81 -8.91 1.05
N MET A 45 -5.53 -9.19 -0.05
CA MET A 45 -5.29 -10.40 -0.84
C MET A 45 -3.95 -10.33 -1.60
N SER A 46 -3.64 -9.18 -2.19
CA SER A 46 -2.35 -8.91 -2.84
C SER A 46 -1.18 -9.03 -1.87
N GLU A 47 -1.28 -8.45 -0.67
CA GLU A 47 -0.31 -8.60 0.42
C GLU A 47 -0.09 -10.08 0.74
N HIS A 48 -1.17 -10.84 0.92
CA HIS A 48 -1.08 -12.28 1.21
C HIS A 48 -0.33 -13.05 0.12
N LYS A 49 -0.63 -12.78 -1.15
CA LYS A 49 0.01 -13.42 -2.31
C LYS A 49 1.51 -13.04 -2.37
N LEU A 50 1.86 -11.76 -2.22
CA LEU A 50 3.25 -11.31 -2.20
C LEU A 50 4.05 -11.92 -1.04
N ARG A 51 3.49 -11.90 0.18
CA ARG A 51 4.13 -12.52 1.36
C ARG A 51 4.41 -14.00 1.12
N LYS A 52 3.48 -14.75 0.51
CA LYS A 52 3.69 -16.16 0.15
C LYS A 52 4.89 -16.36 -0.78
N ILE A 53 4.99 -15.55 -1.83
CA ILE A 53 6.08 -15.62 -2.81
C ILE A 53 7.42 -15.30 -2.15
N LEU A 54 7.43 -14.32 -1.25
CA LEU A 54 8.60 -13.92 -0.45
C LEU A 54 8.89 -14.87 0.74
N LYS A 55 8.13 -15.97 0.88
CA LYS A 55 8.26 -16.95 1.99
C LYS A 55 8.06 -16.34 3.38
N ILE A 56 7.32 -15.24 3.47
CA ILE A 56 6.91 -14.60 4.72
C ILE A 56 5.63 -15.28 5.20
N LYS A 57 5.56 -15.63 6.49
CA LYS A 57 4.35 -16.23 7.08
C LYS A 57 3.18 -15.25 6.96
N THR A 58 2.05 -15.74 6.47
CA THR A 58 0.83 -14.96 6.27
C THR A 58 -0.40 -15.88 6.36
N LYS A 59 -1.56 -15.31 6.66
CA LYS A 59 -2.85 -15.99 6.66
C LYS A 59 -3.70 -15.42 5.52
N LYS A 60 -4.36 -16.29 4.74
CA LYS A 60 -5.25 -15.83 3.67
C LYS A 60 -6.38 -14.98 4.29
N PRO A 61 -6.57 -13.72 3.87
CA PRO A 61 -7.71 -12.93 4.31
C PRO A 61 -9.00 -13.57 3.81
N LYS A 62 -10.09 -13.34 4.55
CA LYS A 62 -11.45 -13.69 4.12
C LYS A 62 -12.23 -12.40 3.98
N SER A 63 -12.92 -12.23 2.86
CA SER A 63 -13.70 -11.03 2.58
C SER A 63 -15.07 -11.41 1.99
N LYS A 64 -16.06 -10.55 2.20
CA LYS A 64 -17.34 -10.65 1.48
C LYS A 64 -17.18 -10.35 -0.03
N TYR A 65 -16.05 -9.79 -0.41
CA TYR A 65 -15.66 -9.48 -1.80
C TYR A 65 -14.82 -10.59 -2.46
N ASP A 66 -14.58 -11.71 -1.76
CA ASP A 66 -13.84 -12.84 -2.34
C ASP A 66 -14.57 -13.36 -3.59
N SER A 67 -14.01 -13.10 -4.77
CA SER A 67 -14.59 -13.44 -6.08
C SER A 67 -13.49 -13.84 -7.07
N GLU A 68 -13.87 -14.49 -8.18
CA GLU A 68 -12.93 -14.81 -9.26
C GLU A 68 -12.33 -13.54 -9.89
N GLU A 69 -13.11 -12.46 -9.98
CA GLU A 69 -12.64 -11.16 -10.46
C GLU A 69 -11.56 -10.59 -9.52
N LEU A 70 -11.80 -10.65 -8.19
CA LEU A 70 -10.84 -10.19 -7.19
C LEU A 70 -9.54 -10.99 -7.23
N GLU A 71 -9.64 -12.30 -7.39
CA GLU A 71 -8.46 -13.14 -7.59
C GLU A 71 -7.72 -12.76 -8.89
N PHE A 72 -8.43 -12.54 -10.00
CA PHE A 72 -7.86 -12.18 -11.30
C PHE A 72 -7.05 -10.88 -11.27
N TYR A 73 -7.63 -9.77 -10.78
CA TYR A 73 -6.90 -8.50 -10.79
C TYR A 73 -5.79 -8.45 -9.73
N THR A 74 -5.93 -9.16 -8.61
CA THR A 74 -4.83 -9.28 -7.63
C THR A 74 -3.70 -10.17 -8.14
N ASP A 75 -4.01 -11.23 -8.92
CA ASP A 75 -2.98 -12.02 -9.61
C ASP A 75 -2.23 -11.20 -10.66
N ALA A 76 -2.93 -10.34 -11.41
CA ALA A 76 -2.29 -9.44 -12.38
C ALA A 76 -1.31 -8.48 -11.69
N TYR A 77 -1.72 -7.84 -10.59
CA TYR A 77 -0.84 -7.00 -9.78
C TYR A 77 0.37 -7.76 -9.23
N VAL A 78 0.14 -8.94 -8.65
CA VAL A 78 1.20 -9.78 -8.07
C VAL A 78 2.17 -10.26 -9.14
N GLY A 79 1.69 -10.60 -10.33
CA GLY A 79 2.52 -10.96 -11.48
C GLY A 79 3.49 -9.84 -11.84
N TYR A 80 2.98 -8.63 -12.03
CA TYR A 80 3.80 -7.45 -12.29
C TYR A 80 4.82 -7.18 -11.17
N ALA A 81 4.39 -7.26 -9.91
CA ALA A 81 5.29 -7.12 -8.77
C ALA A 81 6.41 -8.17 -8.76
N CYS A 82 6.12 -9.41 -9.16
CA CYS A 82 7.13 -10.47 -9.25
C CYS A 82 8.16 -10.19 -10.34
N GLU A 83 7.74 -9.65 -11.48
CA GLU A 83 8.66 -9.21 -12.53
C GLU A 83 9.64 -8.15 -12.01
N LEU A 84 9.14 -7.12 -11.32
CA LEU A 84 9.97 -6.08 -10.71
C LEU A 84 10.95 -6.64 -9.65
N ILE A 85 10.48 -7.55 -8.79
CA ILE A 85 11.32 -8.19 -7.78
C ILE A 85 12.40 -9.07 -8.43
N ALA A 86 12.06 -9.80 -9.49
CA ALA A 86 13.01 -10.63 -10.22
C ALA A 86 14.08 -9.77 -10.90
N GLU A 87 13.67 -8.69 -11.55
CA GLU A 87 14.57 -7.74 -12.20
C GLU A 87 15.50 -7.03 -11.19
N ALA A 88 14.98 -6.70 -10.00
CA ALA A 88 15.81 -6.17 -8.92
C ALA A 88 16.87 -7.16 -8.42
N LYS A 89 16.53 -8.46 -8.39
CA LYS A 89 17.45 -9.54 -7.99
C LYS A 89 18.52 -9.86 -9.04
N THR A 90 18.22 -9.67 -10.33
CA THR A 90 19.24 -9.84 -11.38
C THR A 90 20.26 -8.70 -11.34
N ARG A 91 19.84 -7.49 -10.96
CA ARG A 91 20.72 -6.33 -10.77
C ARG A 91 21.60 -6.46 -9.54
N SER A 92 21.01 -6.77 -8.38
CA SER A 92 21.75 -6.92 -7.14
C SER A 92 21.30 -8.11 -6.29
N SER A 93 22.29 -8.88 -5.83
CA SER A 93 22.09 -10.04 -4.96
C SER A 93 21.60 -9.67 -3.56
N ASP A 94 21.82 -8.43 -3.12
CA ASP A 94 21.37 -7.92 -1.81
C ASP A 94 20.05 -7.13 -1.88
N SER A 95 19.40 -7.12 -3.05
CA SER A 95 18.12 -6.45 -3.23
C SER A 95 17.06 -6.90 -2.20
N LEU A 96 16.28 -5.94 -1.72
CA LEU A 96 15.25 -6.12 -0.71
C LEU A 96 13.87 -5.91 -1.33
N ALA A 97 12.91 -6.75 -0.96
CA ALA A 97 11.50 -6.57 -1.27
C ALA A 97 10.71 -6.59 0.04
N LEU A 98 10.09 -5.45 0.38
CA LEU A 98 9.34 -5.21 1.60
C LEU A 98 7.86 -5.03 1.25
N VAL A 99 6.96 -5.65 1.99
CA VAL A 99 5.51 -5.62 1.74
C VAL A 99 4.81 -4.94 2.90
N GLU A 100 3.87 -4.03 2.62
CA GLU A 100 3.18 -3.19 3.60
C GLU A 100 4.18 -2.47 4.53
N GLN A 101 5.19 -1.82 3.92
CA GLN A 101 6.25 -1.17 4.65
C GLN A 101 5.79 0.20 5.15
N ARG A 102 5.79 0.40 6.47
CA ARG A 102 5.58 1.72 7.07
C ARG A 102 6.77 2.64 6.74
N LEU A 103 6.47 3.82 6.21
CA LEU A 103 7.41 4.86 5.86
C LEU A 103 7.14 6.12 6.69
N ASP A 104 8.14 6.56 7.43
CA ASP A 104 8.07 7.78 8.24
C ASP A 104 8.61 8.96 7.42
N TYR A 105 7.81 10.01 7.29
CA TYR A 105 8.20 11.29 6.67
C TYR A 105 7.92 12.47 7.60
N SER A 106 7.90 12.22 8.92
CA SER A 106 7.58 13.22 9.94
C SER A 106 8.49 14.44 9.92
N HIS A 107 9.69 14.31 9.34
CA HIS A 107 10.61 15.42 9.10
C HIS A 107 10.16 16.39 8.00
N TYR A 108 9.25 15.98 7.12
CA TYR A 108 8.63 16.84 6.10
C TYR A 108 7.24 17.34 6.50
N ALA A 109 6.43 16.48 7.12
CA ALA A 109 5.09 16.83 7.58
C ALA A 109 4.91 16.27 9.00
N PRO A 110 4.62 17.10 10.03
CA PRO A 110 4.50 16.63 11.41
C PRO A 110 3.56 15.42 11.55
N GLU A 111 4.00 14.41 12.29
CA GLU A 111 3.29 13.13 12.51
C GLU A 111 3.02 12.33 11.21
N GLY A 112 3.65 12.74 10.11
CA GLY A 112 3.48 12.18 8.79
C GLY A 112 4.06 10.78 8.67
N TYR A 113 3.19 9.82 8.35
CA TYR A 113 3.61 8.48 7.94
C TYR A 113 2.70 7.95 6.83
N GLY A 114 3.19 6.93 6.14
CA GLY A 114 2.47 6.21 5.09
C GLY A 114 2.83 4.73 5.10
N THR A 115 2.17 3.97 4.24
CA THR A 115 2.48 2.56 4.02
C THR A 115 2.69 2.38 2.52
N GLY A 116 3.85 1.82 2.15
CA GLY A 116 4.09 1.38 0.79
C GLY A 116 3.67 -0.08 0.64
N ASP A 117 2.77 -0.35 -0.30
CA ASP A 117 2.25 -1.71 -0.57
C ASP A 117 3.40 -2.69 -0.89
N LEU A 118 4.32 -2.26 -1.76
CA LEU A 118 5.55 -2.95 -2.12
C LEU A 118 6.69 -1.93 -2.27
N VAL A 119 7.76 -2.13 -1.52
CA VAL A 119 8.98 -1.33 -1.59
C VAL A 119 10.13 -2.25 -2.01
N ILE A 120 10.77 -1.92 -3.13
CA ILE A 120 11.91 -2.67 -3.65
C ILE A 120 13.14 -1.78 -3.59
N VAL A 121 14.19 -2.24 -2.91
CA VAL A 121 15.48 -1.54 -2.83
C VAL A 121 16.51 -2.38 -3.57
N SER A 122 17.16 -1.81 -4.58
CA SER A 122 18.20 -2.48 -5.37
C SER A 122 19.12 -1.45 -6.03
N ASP A 123 20.30 -1.87 -6.48
CA ASP A 123 21.21 -0.98 -7.18
C ASP A 123 20.54 -0.31 -8.39
N SER A 124 20.72 1.00 -8.51
CA SER A 124 20.12 1.84 -9.54
C SER A 124 18.58 1.91 -9.53
N ILE A 125 17.94 1.45 -8.45
CA ILE A 125 16.51 1.60 -8.17
C ILE A 125 16.36 2.25 -6.80
N LEU A 126 15.69 3.40 -6.77
CA LEU A 126 15.38 4.10 -5.53
C LEU A 126 14.02 3.66 -4.99
#